data_AF-A0A2C6BJF7-F1
#
_entry.id   AF-A0A2C6BJF7-F1
#
_cell.length_a   1.000
_cell.length_b   1.000
_cell.length_c   1.000
_cell.angle_alpha   90.00
_cell.angle_beta   90.00
_cell.angle_gamma   90.00
#
_symmetry.space_group_name_H-M   'P 1'
#
loop_
_entity.id
_entity.type
_entity.pdbx_description
1 polymer ?
#
loop_
_entity_poly.entity_id
_entity_poly.type
_entity_poly.pdbx_seq_one_letter_code
_entity_poly.pdbx_strand_id
1 'polypeptide(L)' 'MTFKQAVEEIKKGNKVKHKSWDSLMVEGFYSNTVNLTDNRGWPYYFELDDFLKRFGKFKNGWVLVSIEEYIEFINNWR' A
#
# COMPACT_ATOMS: atom_id res chain seq x y z
N MET A 1 3.39 -6.51 -10.59
CA MET A 1 4.74 -6.21 -10.07
C MET A 1 5.12 -7.20 -8.97
N THR A 2 6.42 -7.39 -8.76
CA THR A 2 6.96 -8.13 -7.63
C THR A 2 6.93 -7.27 -6.36
N PHE A 3 7.11 -7.88 -5.18
CA PHE A 3 7.21 -7.15 -3.91
C PHE A 3 8.36 -6.15 -3.92
N LYS A 4 9.52 -6.54 -4.46
CA LYS A 4 10.69 -5.65 -4.54
C LYS A 4 10.38 -4.42 -5.39
N GLN A 5 9.73 -4.60 -6.55
CA GLN A 5 9.28 -3.49 -7.39
C GLN A 5 8.28 -2.60 -6.65
N ALA A 6 7.32 -3.19 -5.94
CA ALA A 6 6.34 -2.44 -5.16
C ALA A 6 6.99 -1.56 -4.08
N VAL A 7 7.99 -2.08 -3.35
CA VAL A 7 8.75 -1.31 -2.35
C VAL A 7 9.48 -0.12 -2.98
N GLU A 8 10.06 -0.30 -4.16
CA GLU A 8 10.72 0.80 -4.88
C GLU A 8 9.72 1.86 -5.36
N GLU A 9 8.51 1.46 -5.78
CA GLU A 9 7.44 2.41 -6.12
C GLU A 9 6.91 3.15 -4.89
N ILE A 10 6.74 2.46 -3.76
CA ILE A 10 6.34 3.07 -2.47
C ILE A 10 7.34 4.16 -2.06
N LYS A 11 8.65 3.90 -2.18
CA LYS A 11 9.71 4.89 -1.87
C LYS A 11 9.71 6.11 -2.80
N LYS A 12 9.18 5.97 -4.03
CA LYS A 12 8.97 7.10 -4.95
C LYS A 12 7.70 7.90 -4.63
N GLY A 13 6.91 7.47 -3.64
CA GLY A 13 5.63 8.09 -3.28
C GLY A 13 4.43 7.57 -4.07
N ASN A 14 4.59 6.49 -4.83
CA ASN A 14 3.49 5.90 -5.58
C ASN A 14 2.62 5.01 -4.69
N LYS A 15 1.31 5.08 -4.90
CA LYS A 15 0.34 4.21 -4.23
C LYS A 15 0.35 2.82 -4.86
N VAL A 16 0.31 1.79 -4.03
CA VAL A 16 0.27 0.39 -4.49
C VAL A 16 -0.69 -0.43 -3.65
N LYS A 17 -1.18 -1.53 -4.22
CA LYS A 17 -1.89 -2.56 -3.47
C LYS A 17 -1.50 -3.95 -3.96
N HIS A 18 -1.71 -4.96 -3.12
CA HIS A 18 -1.72 -6.33 -3.58
C HIS A 18 -3.11 -6.68 -4.12
N LYS A 19 -3.18 -7.39 -5.25
CA LYS A 19 -4.45 -7.74 -5.92
C LYS A 19 -5.44 -8.53 -5.06
N SER A 20 -4.96 -9.21 -4.02
CA SER A 20 -5.80 -9.97 -3.10
C SER A 20 -6.27 -9.15 -1.88
N TRP A 21 -5.98 -7.85 -1.84
CA TRP A 21 -6.41 -6.97 -0.75
C TRP A 21 -7.60 -6.14 -1.21
N ASP A 22 -8.74 -6.37 -0.57
CA ASP A 22 -9.96 -5.61 -0.84
C ASP A 22 -10.15 -4.44 0.12
N SER A 23 -9.39 -4.41 1.22
CA SER A 23 -9.57 -3.49 2.33
C SER A 23 -8.30 -2.76 2.74
N LEU A 24 -7.23 -2.78 1.94
CA LEU A 24 -5.97 -2.14 2.31
C LEU A 24 -5.20 -1.64 1.07
N MET A 25 -4.68 -0.42 1.15
CA MET A 25 -3.76 0.16 0.17
C MET A 25 -2.52 0.71 0.87
N VAL A 26 -1.40 0.72 0.16
CA VAL A 26 -0.18 1.41 0.58
C VAL A 26 -0.14 2.77 -0.10
N GLU A 27 -0.03 3.83 0.70
CA GLU A 27 -0.09 5.19 0.22
C GLU A 27 1.27 5.75 -0.21
N GLY A 28 2.34 5.28 0.42
CA GLY A 28 3.68 5.76 0.17
C GLY A 28 4.58 5.61 1.38
N PHE A 29 5.68 6.37 1.34
CA PHE A 29 6.79 6.28 2.28
C PHE A 29 7.12 7.67 2.84
N TYR A 30 7.28 7.78 4.15
CA TYR A 30 7.73 9.00 4.81
C TYR A 30 8.83 8.67 5.82
N SER A 31 10.02 9.23 5.61
CA SER A 31 11.23 8.93 6.39
C SER A 31 11.58 7.43 6.40
N ASN A 32 11.23 6.68 7.44
CA ASN A 32 11.42 5.22 7.53
C ASN A 32 10.09 4.45 7.68
N THR A 33 8.97 5.15 7.56
CA THR A 33 7.64 4.61 7.83
C THR A 33 6.86 4.47 6.53
N VAL A 34 6.23 3.31 6.35
CA VAL A 34 5.29 3.02 5.26
C VAL A 34 3.87 3.33 5.74
N ASN A 35 3.16 4.15 4.98
CA ASN A 35 1.78 4.54 5.28
C ASN A 35 0.82 3.65 4.50
N LEU A 36 -0.18 3.09 5.20
CA LEU A 36 -1.26 2.30 4.61
C LEU A 36 -2.60 2.86 5.07
N THR A 37 -3.64 2.65 4.28
CA THR A 37 -4.99 3.05 4.64
C THR A 37 -5.96 1.94 4.29
N ASP A 38 -6.94 1.69 5.17
CA ASP A 38 -8.01 0.74 4.91
C ASP A 38 -9.18 1.38 4.15
N ASN A 39 -10.15 0.56 3.75
CA ASN A 39 -11.34 1.01 3.01
C ASN A 39 -12.34 1.82 3.87
N ARG A 40 -11.98 2.14 5.12
CA ARG A 40 -12.73 3.05 6.01
C ARG A 40 -12.00 4.39 6.19
N GLY A 41 -10.86 4.56 5.52
CA GLY A 41 -10.02 5.75 5.66
C GLY A 41 -9.15 5.75 6.92
N TRP A 42 -9.00 4.62 7.62
CA TRP A 42 -8.13 4.56 8.80
C TRP A 42 -6.66 4.38 8.39
N PRO A 43 -5.75 5.25 8.85
CA PRO A 43 -4.34 5.15 8.55
C PRO A 43 -3.65 4.12 9.46
N TYR A 44 -2.67 3.43 8.90
CA TYR A 44 -1.76 2.50 9.57
C TYR A 44 -0.32 2.84 9.22
N TYR A 45 0.55 2.73 10.21
CA TYR A 45 1.97 3.09 10.09
C TYR A 45 2.82 1.87 10.43
N PHE A 46 3.78 1.57 9.56
CA PHE A 46 4.75 0.49 9.78
C PHE A 46 6.16 1.03 9.58
N GLU A 47 7.07 0.73 10.50
CA GLU A 47 8.49 0.81 10.17
C GLU A 47 8.81 -0.08 8.97
N LEU A 48 9.74 0.36 8.12
CA LEU A 48 10.06 -0.35 6.87
C LEU A 48 10.38 -1.82 7.11
N ASP A 49 11.18 -2.14 8.12
CA ASP A 49 11.55 -3.53 8.43
C ASP A 49 10.35 -4.39 8.81
N ASP A 50 9.39 -3.84 9.54
CA ASP A 50 8.17 -4.56 9.94
C ASP A 50 7.22 -4.74 8.76
N PHE A 51 7.13 -3.74 7.89
CA PHE A 51 6.42 -3.86 6.61
C PHE A 51 7.01 -4.98 5.76
N LEU A 52 8.34 -5.01 5.60
CA LEU A 52 9.05 -6.03 4.84
C LEU A 52 8.85 -7.43 5.41
N LYS A 53 8.93 -7.59 6.74
CA LYS A 53 8.66 -8.88 7.41
C LYS A 53 7.21 -9.33 7.22
N ARG A 54 6.24 -8.42 7.42
CA ARG A 54 4.81 -8.74 7.39
C ARG A 54 4.30 -9.06 5.99
N PHE A 55 4.70 -8.26 5.00
CA PHE A 55 4.16 -8.33 3.65
C PHE A 55 5.11 -8.95 2.63
N GLY A 56 6.36 -9.20 2.99
CA GLY A 56 7.35 -9.85 2.12
C GLY A 56 7.01 -11.28 1.71
N LYS A 57 5.99 -11.91 2.31
CA LYS A 57 5.43 -13.19 1.85
C LYS A 57 4.63 -13.06 0.53
N PHE A 58 4.09 -11.89 0.24
CA PHE A 58 3.35 -11.61 -1.01
C PHE A 58 4.34 -11.29 -2.13
N LYS A 59 4.97 -12.30 -2.72
CA LYS A 59 6.09 -12.10 -3.67
C LYS A 59 5.71 -11.39 -4.96
N ASN A 60 4.51 -11.62 -5.47
CA ASN A 60 3.98 -11.11 -6.73
C ASN A 60 2.60 -10.47 -6.51
N GLY A 61 1.91 -10.04 -7.58
CA GLY A 61 0.52 -9.59 -7.47
C GLY A 61 0.34 -8.14 -7.02
N TRP A 62 1.42 -7.36 -6.94
CA TRP A 62 1.34 -5.93 -6.63
C TRP A 62 1.01 -5.11 -7.87
N VAL A 63 0.21 -4.06 -7.70
CA VAL A 63 -0.20 -3.13 -8.76
C VAL A 63 -0.11 -1.70 -8.26
N LEU A 64 0.15 -0.76 -9.18
CA LEU A 64 -0.02 0.66 -8.92
C LEU A 64 -1.49 0.97 -8.74
N VAL A 65 -1.79 1.92 -7.88
CA VAL A 65 -3.14 2.44 -7.65
C VAL A 65 -3.20 3.84 -8.23
N SER A 66 -4.21 4.07 -9.08
CA SER A 66 -4.49 5.40 -9.62
C SER A 66 -5.09 6.31 -8.54
N ILE A 67 -5.08 7.62 -8.77
CA ILE A 67 -5.69 8.55 -7.82
C ILE A 67 -7.21 8.35 -7.75
N GLU A 68 -7.85 8.07 -8.89
CA GLU A 68 -9.28 7.79 -8.99
C GLU A 68 -9.65 6.54 -8.18
N GLU A 69 -8.91 5.44 -8.36
CA GLU A 69 -9.13 4.19 -7.61
C GLU A 69 -8.93 4.38 -6.11
N TYR A 70 -7.93 5.18 -5.71
CA TYR A 70 -7.72 5.50 -4.29
C TYR A 70 -8.88 6.31 -3.69
N ILE A 71 -9.39 7.32 -4.43
CA ILE A 71 -10.53 8.13 -4.00
C ILE A 71 -11.78 7.26 -3.86
N GLU A 72 -12.05 6.36 -4.80
CA GLU A 72 -13.16 5.41 -4.71
C GLU A 72 -13.01 4.50 -3.49
N PHE A 73 -11.80 3.98 -3.26
CA PHE A 73 -11.51 3.07 -2.17
C PHE A 73 -11.79 3.67 -0.78
N ILE A 74 -11.39 4.92 -0.53
CA ILE A 74 -11.62 5.59 0.77
C ILE A 74 -13.05 6.11 0.93
N ASN A 75 -13.77 6.36 -0.18
CA ASN A 75 -15.14 6.84 -0.15
C ASN A 75 -16.19 5.72 -0.08
N ASN A 76 -15.82 4.47 -0.37
CA ASN A 76 -16.69 3.29 -0.29
C ASN A 76 -17.23 2.96 1.12
N TRP A 77 -16.87 3.72 2.15
CA TRP A 77 -17.45 3.61 3.49
C TRP A 77 -18.76 4.41 3.67
N ARG A 78 -19.16 5.23 2.68
CA ARG A 78 -20.40 6.01 2.71
C ARG A 78 -21.62 5.26 2.20
#